data_AF-A0A435FMC1-F1
#
_entry.id   AF-A0A435FMC1-F1
#
_cell.length_a   1.000
_cell.length_b   1.000
_cell.length_c   1.000
_cell.angle_alpha   90.00
_cell.angle_beta   90.00
_cell.angle_gamma   90.00
#
_symmetry.space_group_name_H-M   'P 1'
#
loop_
_entity.id
_entity.type
_entity.pdbx_description
1 polymer ?
#
loop_
_entity_poly.entity_id
_entity_poly.type
_entity_poly.pdbx_seq_one_letter_code
_entity_poly.pdbx_strand_id
1 'polypeptide(L)'
;MLDLKTVLVVTFATASLQAVTWLFVWLAWRRLYELKFLAAGFVAIAAGVLLILLRGEQPAAWAIVLHNTIIKLGLVLLAEGLARFLGQPRYTWISISLLIFQIVAWSAALAMDPGDIAIRIHASTFFTVVMMSVMCLGLMRDRTQPTLLRWITIGVLAEYIAASVLQSIIEYRLPVDFQGASVLADRNAWYLLQGALFLIAFFGCLLFMVSSRLSSALLEKNIALSREVRERRRLESRLNASLAAERVRRDEQADFMRGVSHEFRTPLAINRNAADMIGL
;
A
#
# COMPACT_ATOMS: atom_id res chain seq x y z
N MET A 1 -34.48 14.96 7.03
CA MET A 1 -33.35 15.66 6.37
C MET A 1 -32.07 15.21 7.05
N LEU A 2 -31.00 14.98 6.30
CA LEU A 2 -29.69 14.65 6.88
C LEU A 2 -29.13 15.90 7.54
N ASP A 3 -28.96 15.88 8.86
CA ASP A 3 -28.31 16.98 9.59
C ASP A 3 -26.82 17.02 9.22
N LEU A 4 -26.39 18.17 8.71
CA LEU A 4 -25.02 18.37 8.25
C LEU A 4 -23.99 18.17 9.37
N LYS A 5 -24.28 18.64 10.59
CA LYS A 5 -23.35 18.50 11.72
C LYS A 5 -23.12 17.02 12.02
N THR A 6 -24.19 16.23 12.02
CA THR A 6 -24.10 14.77 12.17
C THR A 6 -23.23 14.14 11.09
N VAL A 7 -23.41 14.51 9.81
CA VAL A 7 -22.58 13.99 8.71
C VAL A 7 -21.11 14.34 8.87
N LEU A 8 -20.79 15.57 9.29
CA LEU A 8 -19.41 16.00 9.55
C LEU A 8 -18.77 15.26 10.72
N VAL A 9 -19.51 15.05 11.82
CA VAL A 9 -19.04 14.27 12.97
C VAL A 9 -18.74 12.82 12.58
N VAL A 10 -19.65 12.19 11.83
CA VAL A 10 -19.43 10.83 11.31
C VAL A 10 -18.22 10.79 10.39
N THR A 11 -18.10 11.74 9.46
CA THR A 11 -16.97 11.83 8.53
C THR A 11 -15.64 12.00 9.29
N PHE A 12 -15.61 12.84 10.33
CA PHE A 12 -14.45 13.03 11.19
C PHE A 12 -14.07 11.74 11.93
N ALA A 13 -15.04 11.07 12.56
CA ALA A 13 -14.81 9.83 13.29
C ALA A 13 -14.26 8.74 12.35
N THR A 14 -14.86 8.59 11.17
CA THR A 14 -14.42 7.64 10.14
C THR A 14 -13.01 7.96 9.64
N ALA A 15 -12.74 9.21 9.24
CA ALA A 15 -11.42 9.60 8.74
C ALA A 15 -10.33 9.46 9.80
N SER A 16 -10.65 9.76 11.07
CA SER A 16 -9.74 9.58 12.20
C SER A 16 -9.41 8.11 12.45
N LEU A 17 -10.43 7.23 12.42
CA LEU A 17 -10.21 5.79 12.55
C LEU A 17 -9.35 5.26 11.41
N GLN A 18 -9.64 5.64 10.17
CA GLN A 18 -8.85 5.27 8.99
C GLN A 18 -7.41 5.77 9.08
N ALA A 19 -7.19 6.99 9.56
CA ALA A 19 -5.87 7.57 9.78
C ALA A 19 -5.06 6.75 10.81
N VAL A 20 -5.68 6.41 11.95
CA VAL A 20 -5.08 5.57 12.98
C VAL A 20 -4.77 4.17 12.44
N THR A 21 -5.68 3.56 11.68
CA THR A 21 -5.42 2.26 11.06
C THR A 21 -4.23 2.34 10.09
N TRP A 22 -4.16 3.35 9.23
CA TRP A 22 -3.02 3.51 8.32
C TRP A 22 -1.71 3.77 9.05
N LEU A 23 -1.74 4.49 10.17
CA LEU A 23 -0.58 4.68 11.02
C LEU A 23 -0.09 3.33 11.57
N PHE A 24 -0.99 2.49 12.08
CA PHE A 24 -0.65 1.14 12.55
C PHE A 24 -0.13 0.24 11.42
N VAL A 25 -0.78 0.26 10.26
CA VAL A 25 -0.34 -0.48 9.07
C VAL A 25 1.08 -0.06 8.68
N TRP A 26 1.36 1.25 8.64
CA TRP A 26 2.71 1.74 8.35
C TRP A 26 3.74 1.34 9.42
N LEU A 27 3.37 1.39 10.71
CA LEU A 27 4.24 0.97 11.81
C LEU A 27 4.52 -0.54 11.78
N ALA A 28 3.53 -1.37 11.45
CA ALA A 28 3.67 -2.82 11.32
C ALA A 28 4.54 -3.22 10.13
N TRP A 29 4.41 -2.51 9.00
CA TRP A 29 5.14 -2.80 7.77
C TRP A 29 6.00 -1.63 7.31
N ARG A 30 6.92 -1.15 8.17
CA ARG A 30 7.84 -0.02 7.87
C ARG A 30 8.68 -0.19 6.60
N ARG A 31 8.84 -1.42 6.11
CA ARG A 31 9.51 -1.72 4.84
C ARG A 31 8.76 -1.14 3.62
N LEU A 32 7.44 -0.97 3.74
CA LEU A 32 6.61 -0.29 2.75
C LEU A 32 6.55 1.20 3.10
N TYR A 33 7.61 1.92 2.77
CA TYR A 33 7.77 3.34 3.10
C TYR A 33 6.66 4.21 2.50
N GLU A 34 6.05 3.76 1.42
CA GLU A 34 4.99 4.47 0.69
C GLU A 34 3.72 4.65 1.53
N LEU A 35 3.46 3.75 2.50
CA LEU A 35 2.24 3.78 3.31
C LEU A 35 2.15 5.00 4.23
N LYS A 36 3.28 5.64 4.54
CA LYS A 36 3.30 6.88 5.32
C LYS A 36 2.53 8.01 4.63
N PHE A 37 2.51 8.03 3.30
CA PHE A 37 1.79 9.05 2.52
C PHE A 37 0.29 8.82 2.58
N LEU A 38 -0.14 7.55 2.59
CA LEU A 38 -1.54 7.20 2.81
C LEU A 38 -1.98 7.61 4.22
N ALA A 39 -1.19 7.26 5.24
CA ALA A 39 -1.43 7.69 6.61
C ALA A 39 -1.51 9.22 6.74
N ALA A 40 -0.53 9.94 6.20
CA ALA A 40 -0.52 11.40 6.21
C ALA A 40 -1.72 12.01 5.46
N GLY A 41 -2.16 11.37 4.37
CA GLY A 41 -3.35 11.77 3.62
C GLY A 41 -4.62 11.67 4.45
N PHE A 42 -4.88 10.53 5.08
CA PHE A 42 -6.04 10.36 5.95
C PHE A 42 -5.98 11.27 7.20
N VAL A 43 -4.79 11.46 7.80
CA VAL A 43 -4.59 12.43 8.90
C VAL A 43 -4.95 13.85 8.46
N ALA A 44 -4.47 14.28 7.29
CA ALA A 44 -4.78 15.61 6.76
C ALA A 44 -6.28 15.78 6.51
N ILE A 45 -6.97 14.78 5.95
CA ILE A 45 -8.42 14.83 5.77
C ILE A 45 -9.14 14.91 7.13
N ALA A 46 -8.77 14.07 8.09
CA ALA A 46 -9.38 14.10 9.43
C ALA A 46 -9.18 15.46 10.12
N ALA A 47 -7.97 16.02 10.06
CA ALA A 47 -7.67 17.35 10.59
C ALA A 47 -8.47 18.45 9.86
N GLY A 48 -8.56 18.38 8.54
CA GLY A 48 -9.36 19.32 7.75
C GLY A 48 -10.84 19.27 8.08
N VAL A 49 -11.42 18.08 8.24
CA VAL A 49 -12.83 17.91 8.65
C VAL A 49 -13.06 18.41 10.08
N LEU A 50 -12.14 18.12 11.01
CA LEU A 50 -12.20 18.66 12.38
C LEU A 50 -12.21 20.19 12.38
N LEU A 51 -11.32 20.80 11.59
CA LEU A 51 -11.27 22.24 11.46
C LEU A 51 -12.53 22.83 10.81
N ILE A 52 -13.21 22.09 9.91
CA ILE A 52 -14.53 22.48 9.41
C ILE A 52 -15.58 22.39 10.52
N LEU A 53 -15.56 21.34 11.33
CA LEU A 53 -16.51 21.15 12.45
C LEU A 53 -16.39 22.28 13.49
N LEU A 54 -15.16 22.74 13.75
CA LEU A 54 -14.84 23.81 14.71
C LEU A 54 -14.95 25.23 14.12
N ARG A 55 -15.24 25.36 12.82
CA ARG A 55 -15.13 26.61 12.06
C ARG A 55 -16.08 27.73 12.52
N GLY A 56 -17.13 27.41 13.28
CA GLY A 56 -18.15 28.37 13.71
C GLY A 56 -19.05 28.84 12.55
N GLU A 57 -20.08 29.63 12.85
CA GLU A 57 -21.07 30.08 11.86
C GLU A 57 -20.58 31.23 10.97
N GLN A 58 -19.66 32.06 11.46
CA GLN A 58 -19.07 33.20 10.74
C GLN A 58 -17.53 33.12 10.69
N PRO A 59 -16.97 32.20 9.89
CA PRO A 59 -15.52 32.07 9.78
C PRO A 59 -14.88 33.19 8.99
N ALA A 60 -13.68 33.58 9.41
CA ALA A 60 -12.82 34.45 8.62
C ALA A 60 -12.44 33.78 7.28
N ALA A 61 -12.28 34.57 6.21
CA ALA A 61 -11.99 34.08 4.87
C ALA A 61 -10.73 33.18 4.82
N TRP A 62 -9.68 33.53 5.56
CA TRP A 62 -8.45 32.74 5.63
C TRP A 62 -8.68 31.34 6.21
N ALA A 63 -9.60 31.19 7.18
CA ALA A 63 -9.94 29.91 7.78
C ALA A 63 -10.73 29.02 6.81
N ILE A 64 -11.56 29.63 5.94
CA ILE A 64 -12.26 28.93 4.85
C ILE A 64 -11.24 28.32 3.89
N VAL A 65 -10.29 29.13 3.41
CA VAL A 65 -9.24 28.68 2.49
C VAL A 65 -8.37 27.61 3.15
N LEU A 66 -7.89 27.86 4.37
CA LEU A 66 -6.97 26.97 5.06
C LEU A 66 -7.57 25.58 5.29
N HIS A 67 -8.76 25.46 5.91
CA HIS A 67 -9.24 24.12 6.26
C HIS A 67 -9.63 23.29 5.03
N ASN A 68 -10.09 23.94 3.94
CA ASN A 68 -10.36 23.23 2.68
C ASN A 68 -9.06 22.83 1.97
N THR A 69 -8.03 23.67 2.03
CA THR A 69 -6.70 23.35 1.50
C THR A 69 -6.10 22.13 2.21
N ILE A 70 -6.29 22.01 3.52
CA ILE A 70 -5.84 20.85 4.31
C ILE A 70 -6.52 19.55 3.82
N ILE A 71 -7.82 19.58 3.51
CA ILE A 71 -8.53 18.42 2.94
C ILE A 71 -7.99 18.07 1.55
N LYS A 72 -7.79 19.08 0.68
CA LYS A 72 -7.24 18.87 -0.67
C LYS A 72 -5.79 18.37 -0.65
N LEU A 73 -4.99 18.84 0.31
CA LEU A 73 -3.65 18.31 0.57
C LEU A 73 -3.72 16.83 0.95
N GLY A 74 -4.71 16.44 1.76
CA GLY A 74 -4.98 15.03 2.06
C GLY A 74 -5.21 14.18 0.81
N LEU A 75 -6.06 14.63 -0.12
CA LEU A 75 -6.28 13.94 -1.40
C LEU A 75 -4.98 13.84 -2.24
N VAL A 76 -4.16 14.89 -2.26
CA VAL A 76 -2.85 14.88 -2.94
C VAL A 76 -1.91 13.84 -2.34
N LEU A 77 -1.85 13.76 -1.00
CA LEU A 77 -1.04 12.77 -0.30
C LEU A 77 -1.53 11.33 -0.57
N LEU A 78 -2.86 11.13 -0.66
CA LEU A 78 -3.43 9.85 -1.05
C LEU A 78 -3.07 9.47 -2.49
N ALA A 79 -3.16 10.41 -3.43
CA ALA A 79 -2.79 10.18 -4.83
C ALA A 79 -1.29 9.87 -4.98
N GLU A 80 -0.44 10.62 -4.30
CA GLU A 80 1.01 10.39 -4.27
C GLU A 80 1.35 9.05 -3.59
N GLY A 81 0.67 8.72 -2.48
CA GLY A 81 0.82 7.45 -1.78
C GLY A 81 0.43 6.25 -2.66
N LEU A 82 -0.69 6.35 -3.37
CA LEU A 82 -1.13 5.33 -4.33
C LEU A 82 -0.13 5.18 -5.49
N ALA A 83 0.30 6.28 -6.10
CA ALA A 83 1.26 6.24 -7.21
C ALA A 83 2.59 5.58 -6.79
N ARG A 84 3.11 5.94 -5.60
CA ARG A 84 4.31 5.32 -5.03
C ARG A 84 4.11 3.84 -4.73
N PHE A 85 2.98 3.50 -4.12
CA PHE A 85 2.65 2.12 -3.78
C PHE A 85 2.61 1.23 -5.05
N LEU A 86 2.04 1.73 -6.14
CA LEU A 86 1.97 1.03 -7.44
C LEU A 86 3.26 1.13 -8.28
N GLY A 87 4.29 1.83 -7.82
CA GLY A 87 5.52 2.06 -8.59
C GLY A 87 5.32 2.89 -9.87
N GLN A 88 4.27 3.71 -9.92
CA GLN A 88 3.90 4.53 -11.08
C GLN A 88 4.62 5.89 -11.08
N PRO A 89 4.70 6.59 -12.24
CA PRO A 89 5.27 7.92 -12.32
C PRO A 89 4.60 8.89 -11.34
N ARG A 90 5.41 9.69 -10.67
CA ARG A 90 4.95 10.70 -9.71
C ARG A 90 4.56 11.96 -10.46
N TYR A 91 3.29 12.32 -10.42
CA TYR A 91 2.80 13.58 -10.97
C TYR A 91 2.76 14.68 -9.91
N THR A 92 3.76 14.72 -9.03
CA THR A 92 3.82 15.67 -7.90
C THR A 92 3.76 17.13 -8.37
N TRP A 93 4.29 17.43 -9.56
CA TRP A 93 4.18 18.76 -10.15
C TRP A 93 2.73 19.14 -10.49
N ILE A 94 1.92 18.19 -11.00
CA ILE A 94 0.49 18.39 -11.24
C ILE A 94 -0.21 18.65 -9.92
N SER A 95 0.06 17.84 -8.90
CA SER A 95 -0.53 17.98 -7.57
C SER A 95 -0.22 19.32 -6.92
N ILE A 96 1.03 19.78 -6.97
CA ILE A 96 1.45 21.08 -6.43
C ILE A 96 0.81 22.22 -7.22
N SER A 97 0.82 22.14 -8.55
CA SER A 97 0.23 23.18 -9.42
C SER A 97 -1.27 23.31 -9.17
N LEU A 98 -1.98 22.19 -9.01
CA LEU A 98 -3.41 22.17 -8.68
C LEU A 98 -3.69 22.72 -7.27
N LEU A 99 -2.84 22.45 -6.29
CA LEU A 99 -2.98 23.03 -4.95
C LEU A 99 -2.78 24.54 -4.96
N ILE A 100 -1.77 25.03 -5.67
CA ILE A 100 -1.54 26.48 -5.84
C ILE A 100 -2.75 27.11 -6.54
N PHE A 101 -3.19 26.53 -7.66
CA PHE A 101 -4.37 26.99 -8.38
C PHE A 101 -5.60 27.04 -7.48
N GLN A 102 -5.85 25.99 -6.69
CA GLN A 102 -6.98 25.93 -5.76
C GLN A 102 -6.92 27.06 -4.72
N ILE A 103 -5.76 27.29 -4.11
CA ILE A 103 -5.56 28.35 -3.11
C ILE A 103 -5.83 29.72 -3.73
N VAL A 104 -5.27 29.99 -4.91
CA VAL A 104 -5.44 31.25 -5.63
C VAL A 104 -6.91 31.46 -6.04
N ALA A 105 -7.54 30.46 -6.66
CA ALA A 105 -8.93 30.53 -7.12
C ALA A 105 -9.90 30.76 -5.95
N TRP A 106 -9.69 30.10 -4.82
CA TRP A 106 -10.53 30.27 -3.64
C TRP A 106 -10.31 31.61 -2.95
N SER A 107 -9.07 32.08 -2.88
CA SER A 107 -8.74 33.40 -2.31
C SER A 107 -9.32 34.52 -3.16
N ALA A 108 -9.24 34.40 -4.49
CA ALA A 108 -9.85 35.33 -5.43
C ALA A 108 -11.39 35.32 -5.33
N ALA A 109 -12.02 34.14 -5.28
CA ALA A 109 -13.47 34.02 -5.13
C ALA A 109 -13.97 34.71 -3.85
N LEU A 110 -13.29 34.49 -2.72
CA LEU A 110 -13.63 35.14 -1.45
C LEU A 110 -13.39 36.65 -1.45
N ALA A 111 -12.43 37.14 -2.23
CA ALA A 111 -12.16 38.58 -2.33
C ALA A 111 -13.16 39.31 -3.24
N MET A 112 -13.68 38.65 -4.28
CA MET A 112 -14.63 39.22 -5.24
C MET A 112 -16.07 39.16 -4.71
N ASP A 113 -16.52 37.97 -4.31
CA ASP A 113 -17.85 37.77 -3.76
C ASP A 113 -17.83 36.63 -2.71
N PRO A 114 -17.76 36.98 -1.41
CA PRO A 114 -17.82 35.99 -0.34
C PRO A 114 -19.07 35.10 -0.39
N GLY A 115 -20.19 35.65 -0.86
CA GLY A 115 -21.49 34.97 -0.93
C GLY A 115 -21.58 33.96 -2.07
N ASP A 116 -20.83 34.16 -3.16
CA ASP A 116 -20.80 33.23 -4.28
C ASP A 116 -19.98 31.98 -3.96
N ILE A 117 -20.69 30.87 -3.74
CA ILE A 117 -20.10 29.55 -3.49
C ILE A 117 -19.81 28.80 -4.79
N ALA A 118 -20.50 29.12 -5.89
CA ALA A 118 -20.48 28.32 -7.10
C ALA A 118 -19.06 28.20 -7.66
N ILE A 119 -18.35 29.33 -7.75
CA ILE A 119 -16.94 29.36 -8.20
C ILE A 119 -16.06 28.45 -7.34
N ARG A 120 -16.26 28.44 -6.02
CA ARG A 120 -15.49 27.59 -5.09
C ARG A 120 -15.79 26.11 -5.30
N ILE A 121 -17.05 25.75 -5.57
CA ILE A 121 -17.46 24.39 -5.89
C ILE A 121 -16.86 23.96 -7.24
N HIS A 122 -16.98 24.78 -8.29
CA HIS A 122 -16.41 24.49 -9.61
C HIS A 122 -14.89 24.28 -9.55
N ALA A 123 -14.16 25.15 -8.85
CA ALA A 123 -12.72 24.99 -8.64
C ALA A 123 -12.38 23.68 -7.90
N SER A 124 -13.14 23.37 -6.84
CA SER A 124 -12.97 22.11 -6.11
C SER A 124 -13.30 20.87 -6.93
N THR A 125 -14.32 20.92 -7.79
CA THR A 125 -14.70 19.83 -8.69
C THR A 125 -13.63 19.62 -9.75
N PHE A 126 -13.14 20.69 -10.39
CA PHE A 126 -12.02 20.61 -11.34
C PHE A 126 -10.80 19.94 -10.70
N PHE A 127 -10.41 20.37 -9.50
CA PHE A 127 -9.33 19.74 -8.75
C PHE A 127 -9.55 18.24 -8.55
N THR A 128 -10.74 17.84 -8.07
CA THR A 128 -11.07 16.43 -7.82
C THR A 128 -11.02 15.60 -9.09
N VAL A 129 -11.62 16.09 -10.19
CA VAL A 129 -11.66 15.41 -11.49
C VAL A 129 -10.24 15.13 -12.00
N VAL A 130 -9.36 16.14 -11.98
CA VAL A 130 -7.99 15.99 -12.48
C VAL A 130 -7.21 15.02 -11.58
N MET A 131 -7.25 15.20 -10.26
CA MET A 131 -6.52 14.34 -9.32
C MET A 131 -6.95 12.87 -9.40
N MET A 132 -8.25 12.61 -9.40
CA MET A 132 -8.76 11.24 -9.48
C MET A 132 -8.54 10.62 -10.85
N SER A 133 -8.58 11.40 -11.92
CA SER A 133 -8.20 10.93 -13.26
C SER A 133 -6.74 10.49 -13.32
N VAL A 134 -5.83 11.23 -12.68
CA VAL A 134 -4.42 10.82 -12.55
C VAL A 134 -4.29 9.51 -11.76
N MET A 135 -5.05 9.34 -10.67
CA MET A 135 -5.08 8.08 -9.92
C MET A 135 -5.61 6.91 -10.75
N CYS A 136 -6.68 7.12 -11.53
CA CYS A 136 -7.22 6.12 -12.46
C CYS A 136 -6.19 5.73 -13.52
N LEU A 137 -5.48 6.70 -14.11
CA LEU A 137 -4.41 6.43 -15.08
C LEU A 137 -3.28 5.59 -14.47
N GLY A 138 -2.89 5.87 -13.22
CA GLY A 138 -1.93 5.07 -12.47
C GLY A 138 -2.41 3.62 -12.29
N LEU A 139 -3.68 3.44 -11.90
CA LEU A 139 -4.30 2.13 -11.75
C LEU A 139 -4.47 1.38 -13.08
N MET A 140 -4.76 2.07 -14.19
CA MET A 140 -4.87 1.46 -15.52
C MET A 140 -3.52 0.95 -16.05
N ARG A 141 -2.43 1.65 -15.70
CA ARG A 141 -1.06 1.26 -16.09
C ARG A 141 -0.45 0.19 -15.21
N ASP A 142 -0.88 0.08 -13.95
CA ASP A 142 -0.38 -0.93 -13.04
C ASP A 142 -0.67 -2.36 -13.55
N ARG A 143 0.23 -3.29 -13.30
CA ARG A 143 0.05 -4.73 -13.57
C ARG A 143 0.39 -5.60 -12.36
N THR A 144 0.73 -4.97 -11.23
CA THR A 144 1.16 -5.66 -10.01
C THR A 144 -0.03 -6.10 -9.17
N GLN A 145 -1.14 -5.35 -9.20
CA GLN A 145 -2.33 -5.64 -8.42
C GLN A 145 -3.34 -6.53 -9.18
N PRO A 146 -4.17 -7.30 -8.47
CA PRO A 146 -5.25 -8.09 -9.07
C PRO A 146 -6.18 -7.24 -9.94
N THR A 147 -6.54 -7.75 -11.12
CA THR A 147 -7.33 -7.01 -12.11
C THR A 147 -8.67 -6.55 -11.55
N LEU A 148 -9.36 -7.41 -10.79
CA LEU A 148 -10.64 -7.09 -10.17
C LEU A 148 -10.52 -5.90 -9.20
N LEU A 149 -9.50 -5.91 -8.34
CA LEU A 149 -9.29 -4.86 -7.34
C LEU A 149 -8.96 -3.51 -7.99
N ARG A 150 -8.18 -3.53 -9.08
CA ARG A 150 -7.90 -2.34 -9.88
C ARG A 150 -9.17 -1.73 -10.47
N TRP A 151 -10.02 -2.55 -11.10
CA TRP A 151 -11.27 -2.08 -11.69
C TRP A 151 -12.28 -1.59 -10.66
N ILE A 152 -12.40 -2.25 -9.50
CA ILE A 152 -13.23 -1.77 -8.39
C ILE A 152 -12.74 -0.40 -7.92
N THR A 153 -11.43 -0.23 -7.74
CA THR A 153 -10.86 1.05 -7.28
C THR A 153 -11.06 2.17 -8.30
N ILE A 154 -10.90 1.86 -9.60
CA ILE A 154 -11.22 2.80 -10.69
C ILE A 154 -12.70 3.16 -10.66
N GLY A 155 -13.59 2.17 -10.43
CA GLY A 155 -15.03 2.39 -10.30
C GLY A 155 -15.37 3.34 -9.14
N VAL A 156 -14.77 3.13 -7.97
CA VAL A 156 -14.94 4.02 -6.80
C VAL A 156 -14.46 5.45 -7.08
N LEU A 157 -13.31 5.61 -7.75
CA LEU A 157 -12.81 6.93 -8.14
C LEU A 157 -13.72 7.60 -9.18
N ALA A 158 -14.16 6.86 -10.20
CA ALA A 158 -15.03 7.36 -11.26
C ALA A 158 -16.43 7.74 -10.73
N GLU A 159 -16.96 6.96 -9.78
CA GLU A 159 -18.20 7.25 -9.09
C GLU A 159 -18.12 8.59 -8.34
N TYR A 160 -17.04 8.81 -7.58
CA TYR A 160 -16.89 10.07 -6.87
C TYR A 160 -16.66 11.26 -7.81
N ILE A 161 -15.93 11.07 -8.92
CA ILE A 161 -15.83 12.06 -10.00
C ILE A 161 -17.25 12.44 -10.49
N ALA A 162 -18.10 11.45 -10.78
CA ALA A 162 -19.45 11.69 -11.25
C ALA A 162 -20.29 12.44 -10.20
N ALA A 163 -20.17 12.08 -8.91
CA ALA A 163 -20.83 12.81 -7.83
C ALA A 163 -20.35 14.27 -7.70
N SER A 164 -19.05 14.54 -7.84
CA SER A 164 -18.49 15.91 -7.82
C SER A 164 -18.96 16.74 -9.00
N VAL A 165 -19.06 16.14 -10.19
CA VAL A 165 -19.58 16.81 -11.39
C VAL A 165 -21.09 17.08 -11.23
N LEU A 166 -21.85 16.11 -10.71
CA LEU A 166 -23.28 16.27 -10.46
C LEU A 166 -23.55 17.41 -9.47
N GLN A 167 -22.80 17.47 -8.36
CA GLN A 167 -22.90 18.57 -7.40
C GLN A 167 -22.63 19.92 -8.07
N SER A 168 -21.60 19.99 -8.91
CA SER A 168 -21.23 21.20 -9.64
C SER A 168 -22.32 21.66 -10.62
N ILE A 169 -22.99 20.71 -11.30
CA ILE A 169 -24.11 21.01 -12.20
C ILE A 169 -25.34 21.48 -11.43
N ILE A 170 -25.64 20.84 -10.29
CA ILE A 170 -26.77 21.22 -9.43
C ILE A 170 -26.60 22.67 -8.96
N GLU A 171 -25.42 23.04 -8.47
CA GLU A 171 -25.16 24.41 -7.99
C GLU A 171 -25.27 25.44 -9.11
N TYR A 172 -24.84 25.11 -10.33
CA TYR A 172 -24.97 26.01 -11.48
C TYR A 172 -26.43 26.25 -11.90
N ARG A 173 -27.33 25.28 -11.69
CA ARG A 173 -28.73 25.35 -12.14
C ARG A 173 -29.70 25.96 -11.12
N LEU A 174 -29.29 26.11 -9.86
CA LEU A 174 -30.15 26.65 -8.81
C LEU A 174 -30.03 28.18 -8.75
N PRO A 175 -31.15 28.93 -8.67
CA PRO A 175 -31.11 30.37 -8.47
C PRO A 175 -30.43 30.71 -7.13
N VAL A 176 -29.68 31.81 -7.12
CA VAL A 176 -28.95 32.33 -5.96
C VAL A 176 -29.94 32.88 -4.93
N ASP A 177 -30.67 32.01 -4.24
CA ASP A 177 -31.51 32.41 -3.12
C ASP A 177 -30.66 32.57 -1.85
N PHE A 178 -30.89 33.66 -1.13
CA PHE A 178 -30.12 34.14 0.03
C PHE A 178 -29.93 33.10 1.17
N GLN A 179 -30.77 32.07 1.25
CA GLN A 179 -30.69 30.99 2.24
C GLN A 179 -29.72 29.85 1.86
N GLY A 180 -29.21 29.83 0.62
CA GLY A 180 -28.25 28.84 0.12
C GLY A 180 -26.78 29.24 0.25
N ALA A 181 -26.48 30.44 0.74
CA ALA A 181 -25.15 31.08 0.71
C ALA A 181 -24.06 30.41 1.58
N SER A 182 -24.36 29.31 2.26
CA SER A 182 -23.36 28.51 2.98
C SER A 182 -23.11 27.15 2.32
N VAL A 183 -21.84 26.81 2.09
CA VAL A 183 -21.40 25.43 1.74
C VAL A 183 -21.95 24.43 2.77
N LEU A 184 -22.15 24.90 4.00
CA LEU A 184 -22.70 24.18 5.14
C LEU A 184 -24.24 24.29 5.24
N ALA A 185 -24.95 24.50 4.14
CA ALA A 185 -26.40 24.32 4.11
C ALA A 185 -26.73 22.82 3.99
N ASP A 186 -27.82 22.37 4.61
CA ASP A 186 -28.28 20.97 4.59
C ASP A 186 -28.44 20.40 3.17
N ARG A 187 -28.65 21.27 2.17
CA ARG A 187 -28.68 20.90 0.74
C ARG A 187 -27.41 20.21 0.24
N ASN A 188 -26.26 20.46 0.87
CA ASN A 188 -24.97 19.85 0.52
C ASN A 188 -24.63 18.63 1.37
N ALA A 189 -25.47 18.26 2.36
CA ALA A 189 -25.22 17.13 3.25
C ALA A 189 -25.10 15.80 2.49
N TRP A 190 -25.84 15.62 1.39
CA TRP A 190 -25.74 14.42 0.55
C TRP A 190 -24.35 14.26 -0.07
N TYR A 191 -23.72 15.36 -0.51
CA TYR A 191 -22.41 15.31 -1.14
C TYR A 191 -21.29 15.03 -0.12
N LEU A 192 -21.44 15.56 1.09
CA LEU A 192 -20.53 15.24 2.19
C LEU A 192 -20.66 13.79 2.63
N LEU A 193 -21.88 13.27 2.69
CA LEU A 193 -22.13 11.84 2.92
C LEU A 193 -21.47 11.00 1.82
N GLN A 194 -21.60 11.42 0.56
CA GLN A 194 -20.92 10.77 -0.57
C GLN A 194 -19.39 10.78 -0.41
N GLY A 195 -18.82 11.88 0.09
CA GLY A 195 -17.41 11.98 0.47
C GLY A 195 -17.00 10.95 1.52
N ALA A 196 -17.83 10.74 2.55
CA ALA A 196 -17.58 9.73 3.58
C ALA A 196 -17.64 8.30 3.01
N LEU A 197 -18.64 8.01 2.17
CA LEU A 197 -18.76 6.71 1.49
C LEU A 197 -17.56 6.43 0.57
N PHE A 198 -17.14 7.43 -0.20
CA PHE A 198 -15.94 7.36 -1.02
C PHE A 198 -14.70 7.05 -0.16
N LEU A 199 -14.49 7.77 0.95
CA LEU A 199 -13.34 7.53 1.84
C LEU A 199 -13.33 6.10 2.38
N ILE A 200 -14.48 5.56 2.79
CA ILE A 200 -14.61 4.17 3.26
C ILE A 200 -14.28 3.17 2.15
N ALA A 201 -14.89 3.33 0.98
CA ALA A 201 -14.67 2.43 -0.15
C ALA A 201 -13.21 2.46 -0.62
N PHE A 202 -12.64 3.66 -0.73
CA PHE A 202 -11.25 3.86 -1.15
C PHE A 202 -10.27 3.31 -0.11
N PHE A 203 -10.52 3.54 1.18
CA PHE A 203 -9.75 2.93 2.27
C PHE A 203 -9.75 1.39 2.18
N GLY A 204 -10.92 0.78 1.99
CA GLY A 204 -11.05 -0.66 1.81
C GLY A 204 -10.24 -1.17 0.62
N CYS A 205 -10.35 -0.51 -0.53
CA CYS A 205 -9.59 -0.84 -1.74
C CYS A 205 -8.08 -0.82 -1.48
N LEU A 206 -7.57 0.24 -0.84
CA LEU A 206 -6.15 0.37 -0.51
C LEU A 206 -5.68 -0.73 0.47
N LEU A 207 -6.48 -1.06 1.49
CA LEU A 207 -6.15 -2.16 2.41
C LEU A 207 -6.08 -3.51 1.69
N PHE A 208 -7.03 -3.81 0.82
CA PHE A 208 -6.99 -5.03 0.02
C PHE A 208 -5.78 -5.06 -0.91
N MET A 209 -5.35 -3.92 -1.46
CA MET A 209 -4.15 -3.86 -2.32
C MET A 209 -2.88 -4.14 -1.51
N VAL A 210 -2.76 -3.53 -0.33
CA VAL A 210 -1.65 -3.79 0.59
C VAL A 210 -1.63 -5.25 1.01
N SER A 211 -2.78 -5.81 1.39
CA SER A 211 -2.93 -7.22 1.77
C SER A 211 -2.55 -8.16 0.62
N SER A 212 -3.01 -7.90 -0.61
CA SER A 212 -2.65 -8.68 -1.79
C SER A 212 -1.14 -8.66 -2.03
N ARG A 213 -0.50 -7.48 -1.94
CA ARG A 213 0.95 -7.35 -2.14
C ARG A 213 1.74 -8.10 -1.07
N LEU A 214 1.33 -7.99 0.20
CA LEU A 214 1.93 -8.71 1.33
C LEU A 214 1.79 -10.23 1.15
N SER A 215 0.60 -10.69 0.74
CA SER A 215 0.32 -12.11 0.51
C SER A 215 1.19 -12.67 -0.62
N SER A 216 1.30 -11.97 -1.75
CA SER A 216 2.17 -12.38 -2.86
C SER A 216 3.65 -12.44 -2.44
N ALA A 217 4.13 -11.45 -1.69
CA ALA A 217 5.51 -11.43 -1.20
C ALA A 217 5.79 -12.58 -0.21
N LEU A 218 4.83 -12.92 0.65
CA LEU A 218 4.93 -14.06 1.56
C LEU A 218 4.96 -15.39 0.81
N LEU A 219 4.11 -15.54 -0.21
CA LEU A 219 4.08 -16.75 -1.05
C LEU A 219 5.42 -16.94 -1.78
N GLU A 220 5.98 -15.88 -2.35
CA GLU A 220 7.28 -15.92 -3.01
C GLU A 220 8.41 -16.36 -2.06
N LYS A 221 8.44 -15.78 -0.85
CA LYS A 221 9.42 -16.17 0.19
C LYS A 221 9.24 -17.62 0.64
N ASN A 222 8.01 -18.09 0.78
CA ASN A 222 7.74 -19.48 1.15
C ASN A 222 8.23 -20.46 0.08
N ILE A 223 8.00 -20.15 -1.20
CA ILE A 223 8.47 -20.98 -2.33
C ILE A 223 10.01 -21.01 -2.36
N ALA A 224 10.67 -19.87 -2.17
CA ALA A 224 12.13 -19.79 -2.14
C ALA A 224 12.72 -20.62 -0.99
N LEU A 225 12.19 -20.47 0.22
CA LEU A 225 12.61 -21.24 1.38
C LEU A 225 12.39 -22.75 1.17
N SER A 226 11.25 -23.12 0.60
CA SER A 226 10.94 -24.52 0.28
C SER A 226 11.87 -25.12 -0.79
N ARG A 227 12.46 -24.30 -1.66
CA ARG A 227 13.51 -24.75 -2.59
C ARG A 227 14.82 -24.98 -1.87
N GLU A 228 15.24 -24.03 -1.03
CA GLU A 228 16.49 -24.13 -0.26
C GLU A 228 16.49 -25.37 0.66
N VAL A 229 15.38 -25.61 1.38
CA VAL A 229 15.24 -26.79 2.24
C VAL A 229 15.37 -28.09 1.45
N ARG A 230 14.79 -28.16 0.25
CA ARG A 230 14.92 -29.35 -0.62
C ARG A 230 16.34 -29.56 -1.11
N GLU A 231 17.03 -28.48 -1.47
CA GLU A 231 18.42 -28.54 -1.91
C GLU A 231 19.35 -29.00 -0.78
N ARG A 232 19.19 -28.45 0.43
CA ARG A 232 19.94 -28.89 1.60
C ARG A 232 19.74 -30.38 1.88
N ARG A 233 18.49 -30.86 1.87
CA ARG A 233 18.18 -32.30 2.05
C ARG A 233 18.84 -33.18 0.97
N ARG A 234 18.91 -32.71 -0.27
CA ARG A 234 19.55 -33.43 -1.38
C ARG A 234 21.07 -33.48 -1.22
N LEU A 235 21.68 -32.40 -0.76
CA LEU A 235 23.12 -32.35 -0.49
C LEU A 235 23.48 -33.25 0.70
N GLU A 236 22.67 -33.21 1.76
CA GLU A 236 22.83 -34.06 2.93
C GLU A 236 22.70 -35.56 2.58
N SER A 237 21.72 -35.93 1.75
CA SER A 237 21.59 -37.33 1.31
C SER A 237 22.76 -37.80 0.45
N ARG A 238 23.28 -36.93 -0.45
CA ARG A 238 24.48 -37.21 -1.24
C ARG A 238 25.73 -37.36 -0.37
N LEU A 239 25.88 -36.48 0.63
CA LEU A 239 26.99 -36.53 1.56
C LEU A 239 26.96 -37.84 2.36
N ASN A 240 25.80 -38.22 2.90
CA ASN A 240 25.63 -39.48 3.63
C ASN A 240 25.92 -40.70 2.74
N ALA A 241 25.45 -40.70 1.49
CA ALA A 241 25.76 -41.77 0.54
C ALA A 241 27.26 -41.86 0.22
N SER A 242 27.93 -40.71 0.02
CA SER A 242 29.38 -40.66 -0.20
C SER A 242 30.16 -41.18 1.00
N LEU A 243 29.75 -40.79 2.22
CA LEU A 243 30.39 -41.19 3.46
C LEU A 243 30.19 -42.70 3.73
N ALA A 244 29.01 -43.24 3.41
CA ALA A 244 28.76 -44.69 3.46
C ALA A 244 29.63 -45.44 2.46
N ALA A 245 29.75 -44.96 1.22
CA ALA A 245 30.62 -45.58 0.20
C ALA A 245 32.10 -45.53 0.59
N GLU A 246 32.56 -44.44 1.20
CA GLU A 246 33.93 -44.31 1.71
C GLU A 246 34.20 -45.30 2.85
N ARG A 247 33.25 -45.45 3.79
CA ARG A 247 33.34 -46.44 4.87
C ARG A 247 33.50 -47.86 4.32
N VAL A 248 32.66 -48.26 3.36
CA VAL A 248 32.73 -49.59 2.74
C VAL A 248 34.11 -49.82 2.10
N ARG A 249 34.62 -48.87 1.31
CA ARG A 249 35.96 -49.01 0.70
C ARG A 249 37.07 -49.11 1.75
N ARG A 250 36.95 -48.38 2.85
CA ARG A 250 37.93 -48.41 3.94
C ARG A 250 37.92 -49.78 4.64
N ASP A 251 36.74 -50.36 4.85
CA ASP A 251 36.58 -51.70 5.42
C ASP A 251 37.16 -52.77 4.47
N GLU A 252 36.87 -52.69 3.16
CA GLU A 252 37.45 -53.56 2.14
C GLU A 252 38.98 -53.49 2.10
N GLN A 253 39.55 -52.27 2.18
CA GLN A 253 41.00 -52.08 2.23
C GLN A 253 41.61 -52.70 3.49
N ALA A 254 40.95 -52.55 4.65
CA ALA A 254 41.41 -53.14 5.90
C ALA A 254 41.36 -54.69 5.86
N ASP A 255 40.31 -55.26 5.28
CA ASP A 255 40.18 -56.71 5.11
C ASP A 255 41.20 -57.27 4.11
N PHE A 256 41.44 -56.58 2.99
CA PHE A 256 42.49 -56.93 2.04
C PHE A 256 43.88 -56.94 2.71
N MET A 257 44.23 -55.89 3.46
CA MET A 257 45.51 -55.82 4.18
C MET A 257 45.68 -56.95 5.20
N ARG A 258 44.60 -57.36 5.87
CA ARG A 258 44.60 -58.53 6.76
C ARG A 258 44.81 -59.83 5.99
N GLY A 259 44.09 -60.04 4.89
CA GLY A 259 44.22 -61.23 4.04
C GLY A 259 45.62 -61.37 3.46
N VAL A 260 46.17 -60.31 2.87
CA VAL A 260 47.54 -60.26 2.34
C VAL A 260 48.56 -60.53 3.44
N SER A 261 48.43 -59.90 4.62
CA SER A 261 49.33 -60.18 5.75
C SER A 261 49.28 -61.65 6.17
N HIS A 262 48.10 -62.26 6.18
CA HIS A 262 47.94 -63.67 6.52
C HIS A 262 48.59 -64.58 5.46
N GLU A 263 48.32 -64.34 4.18
CA GLU A 263 48.90 -65.13 3.08
C GLU A 263 50.42 -64.98 2.95
N PHE A 264 51.01 -63.83 3.28
CA PHE A 264 52.47 -63.69 3.32
C PHE A 264 53.09 -64.37 4.53
N ARG A 265 52.38 -64.46 5.66
CA ARG A 265 52.90 -65.07 6.90
C ARG A 265 53.15 -66.56 6.74
N THR A 266 52.30 -67.26 6.00
CA THR A 266 52.38 -68.71 5.77
C THR A 266 53.67 -69.14 5.03
N PRO A 267 54.01 -68.61 3.84
CA PRO A 267 55.25 -68.93 3.15
C PRO A 267 56.48 -68.40 3.90
N LEU A 268 56.39 -67.25 4.59
CA LEU A 268 57.47 -66.79 5.49
C LEU A 268 57.75 -67.78 6.61
N ALA A 269 56.71 -68.36 7.23
CA ALA A 269 56.86 -69.38 8.25
C ALA A 269 57.45 -70.68 7.68
N ILE A 270 57.04 -71.08 6.47
CA ILE A 270 57.62 -72.24 5.77
C ILE A 270 59.11 -72.00 5.46
N ASN A 271 59.47 -70.84 4.92
CA ASN A 271 60.86 -70.49 4.66
C ASN A 271 61.69 -70.43 5.93
N ARG A 272 61.14 -69.89 7.02
CA ARG A 272 61.81 -69.83 8.33
C ARG A 272 62.05 -71.23 8.89
N ASN A 273 61.04 -72.10 8.86
CA ASN A 273 61.17 -73.49 9.29
C ASN A 273 62.15 -74.27 8.40
N ALA A 274 62.15 -74.02 7.09
CA ALA A 274 63.12 -74.62 6.16
C ALA A 274 64.55 -74.14 6.44
N ALA A 275 64.74 -72.86 6.75
CA ALA A 275 66.04 -72.31 7.18
C ALA A 275 66.51 -72.93 8.51
N ASP A 276 65.62 -73.07 9.50
CA ASP A 276 65.92 -73.73 10.78
C ASP A 276 66.28 -75.22 10.59
N MET A 277 65.67 -75.92 9.62
CA MET A 277 65.99 -77.31 9.27
C MET A 277 67.31 -77.48 8.52
N ILE A 278 67.72 -76.49 7.73
CA ILE A 278 68.94 -76.56 6.90
C ILE A 278 70.20 -76.27 7.72
N GLY A 279 70.07 -75.76 8.96
CA GLY A 279 71.17 -75.71 9.91
C GLY A 279 72.27 -74.71 9.53
N LEU A 280 72.09 -73.47 9.99
CA LEU A 280 73.17 -72.62 10.49
C LEU A 280 73.03 -72.56 12.01
#